data_AF-A0ABD1N253-F1
#
_entry.id   AF-A0ABD1N253-F1
#
_cell.length_a   1.000
_cell.length_b   1.000
_cell.length_c   1.000
_cell.angle_alpha   90.00
_cell.angle_beta   90.00
_cell.angle_gamma   90.00
#
_symmetry.space_group_name_H-M   'P 1'
#
loop_
_entity.id
_entity.type
_entity.pdbx_description
1 polymer ?
#
loop_
_entity_poly.entity_id
_entity_poly.type
_entity_poly.pdbx_seq_one_letter_code
_entity_poly.pdbx_strand_id
1 'polypeptide(L)'
;MAASAFSNALLSPISAPSKPLCFQPNSSLLKFPNTRSRYFPTPLRKTTSLTTFCSSDNANAKANDPQHDTPIELRYPAFPTVMDINQIRDILPHRFPFLLVDRVIEYNPGVSAVAIKNVTINDNFFPGHFPERPIMPGVLMVEAMAQVGGLVMLQPEVGGSRENFFFAGIDKVRFRKPVIAGDTLVMRMTLTKLQKRFGIAKMEGKAFVGGEVVCEGEFLMAMGSE
;
A
#
# COMPACT_ATOMS: atom_id res chain seq x y z
N MET A 1 24.54 16.26 -58.21
CA MET A 1 23.58 16.43 -59.32
C MET A 1 22.19 16.12 -58.79
N ALA A 2 21.25 17.06 -58.97
CA ALA A 2 19.78 16.95 -58.87
C ALA A 2 19.17 16.54 -57.49
N ALA A 3 18.08 17.11 -56.98
CA ALA A 3 17.22 18.23 -57.37
C ALA A 3 16.40 18.68 -56.15
N SER A 4 16.00 19.95 -56.17
CA SER A 4 15.09 20.68 -55.28
C SER A 4 13.61 20.35 -55.50
N ALA A 5 12.75 20.47 -54.47
CA ALA A 5 11.39 21.02 -54.63
C ALA A 5 10.78 21.50 -53.29
N PHE A 6 10.11 22.64 -53.37
CA PHE A 6 9.48 23.48 -52.34
C PHE A 6 7.98 23.16 -52.11
N SER A 7 7.45 23.67 -50.98
CA SER A 7 6.06 24.17 -50.75
C SER A 7 4.89 23.16 -50.76
N ASN A 8 3.79 23.31 -50.00
CA ASN A 8 3.15 24.46 -49.38
C ASN A 8 2.27 24.03 -48.18
N ALA A 9 2.12 24.96 -47.23
CA ALA A 9 1.11 24.94 -46.18
C ALA A 9 -0.28 25.34 -46.71
N LEU A 10 -1.35 24.79 -46.13
CA LEU A 10 -2.68 25.41 -46.09
C LEU A 10 -3.40 25.06 -44.79
N LEU A 11 -3.91 26.10 -44.14
CA LEU A 11 -4.56 26.16 -42.83
C LEU A 11 -6.07 25.87 -42.89
N SER A 12 -6.57 25.19 -41.85
CA SER A 12 -7.83 25.44 -41.10
C SER A 12 -9.20 25.25 -41.82
N PRO A 13 -10.37 25.08 -41.14
CA PRO A 13 -10.63 25.47 -39.75
C PRO A 13 -11.35 24.47 -38.82
N ILE A 14 -11.19 24.84 -37.56
CA ILE A 14 -11.87 24.45 -36.33
C ILE A 14 -13.37 24.74 -36.43
N SER A 15 -14.22 23.76 -36.11
CA SER A 15 -15.63 23.97 -35.79
C SER A 15 -15.84 24.02 -34.28
N ALA A 16 -16.51 25.08 -33.84
CA ALA A 16 -16.81 25.45 -32.46
C ALA A 16 -18.08 24.72 -31.94
N PRO A 17 -18.38 24.80 -30.62
CA PRO A 17 -19.18 23.82 -29.89
C PRO A 17 -20.69 24.10 -29.94
N SER A 18 -21.49 23.05 -29.91
CA SER A 18 -22.94 23.12 -29.67
C SER A 18 -23.25 23.16 -28.17
N LYS A 19 -24.31 23.92 -27.87
CA LYS A 19 -24.79 24.45 -26.58
C LYS A 19 -25.08 23.42 -25.48
N PRO A 20 -25.12 23.85 -24.19
CA PRO A 20 -25.36 22.99 -23.05
C PRO A 20 -26.86 22.66 -22.90
N LEU A 21 -27.18 21.40 -22.65
CA LEU A 21 -28.50 20.98 -22.18
C LEU A 21 -28.53 21.13 -20.65
N CYS A 22 -29.34 22.08 -20.19
CA CYS A 22 -29.65 22.29 -18.78
C CYS A 22 -30.74 21.33 -18.31
N PHE A 23 -30.65 21.04 -17.01
CA PHE A 23 -31.41 20.11 -16.18
C PHE A 23 -32.94 20.16 -16.30
N GLN A 24 -33.56 18.98 -16.21
CA GLN A 24 -34.86 18.76 -15.56
C GLN A 24 -34.67 17.65 -14.52
N PRO A 25 -34.78 17.90 -13.21
CA PRO A 25 -34.84 16.84 -12.21
C PRO A 25 -36.24 16.25 -12.23
N ASN A 26 -36.36 14.97 -12.59
CA ASN A 26 -37.60 14.22 -12.40
C ASN A 26 -37.84 14.06 -10.89
N SER A 27 -38.72 14.90 -10.34
CA SER A 27 -39.23 14.77 -8.99
C SER A 27 -40.28 13.65 -8.94
N SER A 28 -39.84 12.39 -8.96
CA SER A 28 -40.69 11.30 -8.49
C SER A 28 -40.60 11.25 -6.96
N LEU A 29 -41.56 11.93 -6.32
CA LEU A 29 -41.88 11.79 -4.90
C LEU A 29 -42.16 10.31 -4.60
N LEU A 30 -41.14 9.59 -4.13
CA LEU A 30 -41.31 8.30 -3.48
C LEU A 30 -42.03 8.55 -2.15
N LYS A 31 -43.35 8.37 -2.16
CA LYS A 31 -44.18 8.33 -0.96
C LYS A 31 -43.80 7.09 -0.16
N PHE A 32 -42.99 7.27 0.88
CA PHE A 32 -42.79 6.24 1.90
C PHE A 32 -44.10 6.02 2.66
N PRO A 33 -44.61 4.79 2.79
CA PRO A 33 -45.73 4.52 3.66
C PRO A 33 -45.29 4.70 5.12
N ASN A 34 -45.96 5.63 5.79
CA ASN A 34 -45.83 5.90 7.22
C ASN A 34 -46.25 4.65 8.02
N THR A 35 -45.29 3.77 8.30
CA THR A 35 -45.51 2.63 9.20
C THR A 35 -45.37 3.13 10.62
N ARG A 36 -46.53 3.47 11.19
CA ARG A 36 -46.73 3.78 12.60
C ARG A 36 -46.29 2.56 13.43
N SER A 37 -45.06 2.61 13.96
CA SER A 37 -44.58 1.61 14.93
C SER A 37 -45.49 1.66 16.16
N ARG A 38 -46.24 0.57 16.38
CA ARG A 38 -47.01 0.35 17.60
C ARG A 38 -46.00 -0.01 18.70
N TYR A 39 -45.71 0.95 19.57
CA TYR A 39 -45.07 0.66 20.86
C TYR A 39 -46.01 -0.22 21.69
N PHE A 40 -45.67 -1.49 21.82
CA PHE A 40 -46.26 -2.38 22.82
C PHE A 40 -45.48 -2.20 24.12
N PRO A 41 -46.12 -1.86 25.26
CA PRO A 41 -45.45 -1.85 26.55
C PRO A 41 -45.32 -3.29 27.05
N THR A 42 -44.09 -3.79 27.17
CA THR A 42 -43.80 -5.02 27.92
C THR A 42 -43.83 -4.72 29.43
N PRO A 43 -44.34 -5.65 30.26
CA PRO A 43 -44.43 -5.42 31.69
C PRO A 43 -43.05 -5.52 32.36
N LEU A 44 -42.72 -4.51 33.17
CA LEU A 44 -41.60 -4.53 34.12
C LEU A 44 -41.72 -5.78 35.02
N ARG A 45 -40.76 -6.69 34.91
CA ARG A 45 -40.59 -7.79 35.87
C ARG A 45 -39.45 -7.48 36.83
N LYS A 46 -39.81 -7.54 38.11
CA LYS A 46 -39.03 -7.22 39.29
C LYS A 46 -37.66 -7.89 39.33
N THR A 47 -36.70 -7.09 39.81
CA THR A 47 -35.38 -7.41 40.31
C THR A 47 -35.29 -8.73 41.08
N THR A 48 -34.37 -9.59 40.68
CA THR A 48 -33.68 -10.55 41.56
C THR A 48 -32.19 -10.37 41.31
N SER A 49 -31.44 -9.96 42.33
CA SER A 49 -30.00 -9.78 42.24
C SER A 49 -29.35 -11.17 42.26
N LEU A 50 -28.91 -11.63 41.10
CA LEU A 50 -27.98 -12.76 41.01
C LEU A 50 -26.58 -12.21 41.25
N THR A 51 -26.16 -12.24 42.50
CA THR A 51 -24.76 -12.17 42.91
C THR A 51 -24.05 -13.38 42.34
N THR A 52 -23.40 -13.22 41.19
CA THR A 52 -22.41 -14.19 40.71
C THR A 52 -21.19 -14.06 41.60
N PHE A 53 -21.07 -14.97 42.57
CA PHE A 53 -19.85 -15.17 43.33
C PHE A 53 -18.77 -15.69 42.39
N CYS A 54 -17.65 -14.97 42.32
CA CYS A 54 -16.42 -15.46 41.71
C CYS A 54 -15.89 -16.62 42.54
N SER A 55 -15.88 -17.82 41.98
CA SER A 55 -15.12 -18.93 42.54
C SER A 55 -13.67 -18.82 42.06
N SER A 56 -12.82 -18.30 42.94
CA SER A 56 -11.40 -18.63 43.00
C SER A 56 -11.25 -20.13 43.21
N ASP A 57 -10.50 -20.79 42.33
CA ASP A 57 -9.45 -21.77 42.63
C ASP A 57 -9.24 -22.69 41.41
N ASN A 58 -8.15 -22.48 40.67
CA ASN A 58 -7.05 -23.44 40.70
C ASN A 58 -5.81 -22.85 40.04
N ALA A 59 -4.71 -22.90 40.79
CA ALA A 59 -3.39 -22.51 40.37
C ALA A 59 -2.92 -23.38 39.20
N ASN A 60 -2.77 -22.76 38.03
CA ASN A 60 -1.61 -23.04 37.22
C ASN A 60 -0.92 -21.69 37.03
N ALA A 61 0.06 -21.44 37.89
CA ALA A 61 0.91 -20.26 37.87
C ALA A 61 1.66 -20.22 36.54
N LYS A 62 1.00 -19.72 35.50
CA LYS A 62 1.69 -19.11 34.38
C LYS A 62 2.32 -17.85 34.96
N ALA A 63 3.65 -17.85 34.99
CA ALA A 63 4.48 -16.73 35.40
C ALA A 63 3.82 -15.40 35.01
N ASN A 64 3.74 -14.46 35.96
CA ASN A 64 3.29 -13.10 35.73
C ASN A 64 4.03 -12.54 34.52
N ASP A 65 3.41 -12.60 33.34
CA ASP A 65 3.89 -11.92 32.16
C ASP A 65 3.63 -10.43 32.41
N PRO A 66 4.67 -9.61 32.63
CA PRO A 66 4.51 -8.18 32.95
C PRO A 66 3.71 -7.44 31.87
N GLN A 67 3.59 -8.03 30.69
CA GLN A 67 2.94 -7.46 29.53
C GLN A 67 1.41 -7.57 29.58
N HIS A 68 0.83 -8.46 30.39
CA HIS A 68 -0.63 -8.63 30.46
C HIS A 68 -1.34 -7.45 31.14
N ASP A 69 -0.69 -6.79 32.09
CA ASP A 69 -1.26 -5.64 32.84
C ASP A 69 -1.13 -4.30 32.08
N THR A 70 -0.28 -4.26 31.06
CA THR A 70 -0.15 -3.08 30.20
C THR A 70 -1.33 -3.04 29.20
N PRO A 71 -2.03 -1.90 29.02
CA PRO A 71 -3.04 -1.75 27.97
C PRO A 71 -2.50 -2.13 26.58
N ILE A 72 -3.32 -2.77 25.74
CA ILE A 72 -2.90 -3.37 24.46
C ILE A 72 -2.18 -2.37 23.53
N GLU A 73 -2.63 -1.12 23.52
CA GLU A 73 -2.10 -0.02 22.72
C GLU A 73 -0.70 0.43 23.14
N LEU A 74 -0.27 0.10 24.37
CA LEU A 74 1.06 0.41 24.90
C LEU A 74 2.02 -0.79 24.86
N ARG A 75 1.54 -1.99 24.51
CA ARG A 75 2.37 -3.21 24.48
C ARG A 75 3.32 -3.26 23.30
N TYR A 76 2.96 -2.61 22.20
CA TYR A 76 3.68 -2.65 20.94
C TYR A 76 4.30 -1.28 20.66
N PRO A 77 5.64 -1.14 20.75
CA PRO A 77 6.26 0.11 20.37
C PRO A 77 5.99 0.39 18.88
N ALA A 78 5.79 1.66 18.55
CA ALA A 78 5.71 2.06 17.15
C ALA A 78 7.00 1.71 16.41
N PHE A 79 6.89 1.38 15.12
CA PHE A 79 8.07 1.22 14.28
C PHE A 79 8.91 2.50 14.27
N PRO A 80 10.25 2.40 14.32
CA PRO A 80 11.12 3.56 14.19
C PRO A 80 10.90 4.24 12.82
N THR A 81 11.21 5.52 12.73
CA THR A 81 11.17 6.26 11.47
C THR A 81 12.59 6.67 11.10
N VAL A 82 13.15 6.03 10.07
CA VAL A 82 14.45 6.37 9.49
C VAL A 82 14.27 7.35 8.32
N MET A 83 13.23 7.14 7.50
CA MET A 83 12.77 8.13 6.51
C MET A 83 11.27 8.29 6.54
N ASP A 84 10.81 9.53 6.51
CA ASP A 84 9.40 9.87 6.33
C ASP A 84 8.99 9.95 4.85
N ILE A 85 7.70 10.20 4.62
CA ILE A 85 7.13 10.25 3.27
C ILE A 85 7.72 11.39 2.41
N ASN A 86 8.15 12.50 3.00
CA ASN A 86 8.71 13.62 2.25
C ASN A 86 10.10 13.23 1.74
N GLN A 87 10.94 12.66 2.61
CA GLN A 87 12.25 12.14 2.23
C GLN A 87 12.15 11.03 1.18
N ILE A 88 11.15 10.13 1.30
CA ILE A 88 10.89 9.11 0.27
C ILE A 88 10.56 9.75 -1.08
N ARG A 89 9.73 10.80 -1.11
CA ARG A 89 9.35 11.53 -2.34
C ARG A 89 10.52 12.30 -2.95
N ASP A 90 11.52 12.66 -2.15
CA ASP A 90 12.77 13.29 -2.59
C ASP A 90 13.76 12.29 -3.20
N ILE A 91 13.50 10.99 -3.07
CA ILE A 91 14.31 9.92 -3.69
C ILE A 91 13.53 9.26 -4.84
N LEU A 92 12.31 8.79 -4.57
CA LEU A 92 11.49 8.10 -5.56
C LEU A 92 10.74 9.09 -6.47
N PRO A 93 10.66 8.84 -7.78
CA PRO A 93 9.87 9.67 -8.69
C PRO A 93 8.36 9.37 -8.59
N HIS A 94 7.97 8.22 -8.05
CA HIS A 94 6.57 7.78 -7.93
C HIS A 94 5.71 8.79 -7.16
N ARG A 95 4.48 8.99 -7.63
CA ARG A 95 3.45 9.84 -6.98
C ARG A 95 2.12 9.10 -6.96
N PHE A 96 1.13 9.66 -6.27
CA PHE A 96 -0.22 9.10 -6.28
C PHE A 96 -0.71 8.88 -7.73
N PRO A 97 -1.35 7.73 -8.04
CA PRO A 97 -1.73 6.65 -7.13
C PRO A 97 -0.74 5.47 -7.06
N PHE A 98 0.53 5.69 -7.40
CA PHE A 98 1.52 4.62 -7.59
C PHE A 98 2.76 4.76 -6.70
N LEU A 99 2.78 5.66 -5.73
CA LEU A 99 3.77 5.62 -4.64
C LEU A 99 3.22 4.71 -3.54
N LEU A 100 3.85 3.57 -3.33
CA LEU A 100 3.38 2.49 -2.46
C LEU A 100 4.29 2.26 -1.26
N VAL A 101 5.09 3.25 -0.87
CA VAL A 101 5.98 3.20 0.29
C VAL A 101 5.70 4.43 1.17
N ASP A 102 5.29 4.17 2.41
CA ASP A 102 4.83 5.22 3.34
C ASP A 102 5.93 5.67 4.31
N ARG A 103 6.81 4.75 4.71
CA ARG A 103 7.88 4.98 5.71
C ARG A 103 9.03 4.00 5.55
N VAL A 104 10.27 4.44 5.76
CA VAL A 104 11.44 3.56 5.90
C VAL A 104 11.78 3.41 7.39
N ILE A 105 11.98 2.17 7.83
CA ILE A 105 12.22 1.80 9.23
C ILE A 105 13.63 1.24 9.48
N GLU A 106 14.33 0.85 8.41
CA GLU A 106 15.74 0.46 8.41
C GLU A 106 16.33 0.82 7.05
N TYR A 107 17.52 1.41 7.02
CA TYR A 107 18.15 1.84 5.77
C TYR A 107 19.67 1.68 5.81
N ASN A 108 20.20 0.90 4.88
CA ASN A 108 21.63 0.71 4.65
C ASN A 108 21.91 1.03 3.16
N PRO A 109 22.40 2.24 2.83
CA PRO A 109 22.61 2.68 1.45
C PRO A 109 23.37 1.66 0.62
N GLY A 110 22.85 1.28 -0.55
CA GLY A 110 23.49 0.32 -1.45
C GLY A 110 23.55 -1.12 -0.95
N VAL A 111 22.92 -1.44 0.18
CA VAL A 111 22.91 -2.79 0.76
C VAL A 111 21.48 -3.27 0.97
N SER A 112 20.67 -2.57 1.76
CA SER A 112 19.31 -3.00 2.08
C SER A 112 18.43 -1.86 2.61
N ALA A 113 17.12 -2.07 2.54
CA ALA A 113 16.14 -1.20 3.17
C ALA A 113 14.95 -2.02 3.67
N VAL A 114 14.32 -1.55 4.76
CA VAL A 114 13.03 -2.04 5.23
C VAL A 114 12.06 -0.89 5.27
N ALA A 115 10.90 -1.06 4.64
CA ALA A 115 9.89 -0.03 4.56
C ALA A 115 8.49 -0.58 4.84
N ILE A 116 7.55 0.34 5.07
CA ILE A 116 6.16 0.06 5.40
C ILE A 116 5.26 0.59 4.27
N LYS A 117 4.28 -0.22 3.90
CA LYS A 117 3.05 0.19 3.24
C LYS A 117 1.87 -0.13 4.15
N ASN A 118 1.16 0.89 4.60
CA ASN A 118 -0.12 0.74 5.28
C ASN A 118 -1.19 0.47 4.22
N VAL A 119 -1.88 -0.64 4.37
CA VAL A 119 -2.95 -1.06 3.47
C VAL A 119 -4.27 -0.60 4.06
N THR A 120 -4.97 0.28 3.36
CA THR A 120 -6.19 0.93 3.86
C THR A 120 -7.33 0.72 2.89
N ILE A 121 -8.56 0.59 3.40
CA ILE A 121 -9.75 0.45 2.55
C ILE A 121 -9.93 1.63 1.57
N ASN A 122 -9.27 2.76 1.85
CA ASN A 122 -9.25 3.94 0.99
C ASN A 122 -8.19 3.86 -0.14
N ASP A 123 -7.41 2.79 -0.26
CA ASP A 123 -6.49 2.60 -1.38
C ASP A 123 -7.30 2.41 -2.68
N ASN A 124 -6.83 3.05 -3.76
CA ASN A 124 -7.57 3.21 -5.02
C ASN A 124 -7.89 1.89 -5.76
N PHE A 125 -7.21 0.79 -5.42
CA PHE A 125 -7.40 -0.51 -6.06
C PHE A 125 -8.50 -1.36 -5.42
N PHE A 126 -8.90 -1.09 -4.17
CA PHE A 126 -9.92 -1.90 -3.49
C PHE A 126 -11.33 -1.85 -4.09
N PRO A 127 -11.81 -0.72 -4.67
CA PRO A 127 -13.10 -0.72 -5.36
C PRO A 127 -13.22 -1.76 -6.48
N GLY A 128 -12.09 -2.17 -7.06
CA GLY A 128 -12.04 -3.16 -8.15
C GLY A 128 -11.45 -4.51 -7.77
N HIS A 129 -10.80 -4.66 -6.61
CA HIS A 129 -10.03 -5.87 -6.29
C HIS A 129 -10.21 -6.33 -4.83
N PHE A 130 -11.29 -7.03 -4.49
CA PHE A 130 -12.53 -7.18 -5.24
C PHE A 130 -13.66 -6.48 -4.45
N PRO A 131 -14.74 -6.00 -5.08
CA PRO A 131 -15.78 -5.21 -4.40
C PRO A 131 -16.29 -5.81 -3.08
N GLU A 132 -16.55 -7.12 -3.05
CA GLU A 132 -17.06 -7.85 -1.87
C GLU A 132 -15.95 -8.42 -0.97
N ARG A 133 -14.69 -8.38 -1.44
CA ARG A 133 -13.55 -8.96 -0.75
C ARG A 133 -12.29 -8.16 -1.07
N PRO A 134 -12.07 -7.02 -0.37
CA PRO A 134 -10.94 -6.15 -0.63
C PRO A 134 -9.63 -6.88 -0.30
N ILE A 135 -8.87 -7.24 -1.34
CA ILE A 135 -7.57 -7.91 -1.26
C ILE A 135 -6.55 -7.07 -2.00
N MET A 136 -5.40 -6.76 -1.42
CA MET A 136 -4.35 -6.04 -2.13
C MET A 136 -3.87 -6.88 -3.33
N PRO A 137 -3.85 -6.36 -4.57
CA PRO A 137 -3.33 -7.08 -5.71
C PRO A 137 -1.87 -7.49 -5.49
N GLY A 138 -1.54 -8.77 -5.72
CA GLY A 138 -0.18 -9.28 -5.45
C GLY A 138 0.90 -8.55 -6.23
N VAL A 139 0.60 -8.14 -7.47
CA VAL A 139 1.50 -7.32 -8.29
C VAL A 139 1.84 -5.97 -7.68
N LEU A 140 0.96 -5.39 -6.86
CA LEU A 140 1.25 -4.14 -6.15
C LEU A 140 2.15 -4.37 -4.92
N MET A 141 2.17 -5.57 -4.34
CA MET A 141 3.19 -5.93 -3.34
C MET A 141 4.56 -6.05 -3.99
N VAL A 142 4.63 -6.61 -5.21
CA VAL A 142 5.86 -6.68 -6.00
C VAL A 142 6.34 -5.28 -6.35
N GLU A 143 5.45 -4.41 -6.85
CA GLU A 143 5.77 -3.01 -7.14
C GLU A 143 6.26 -2.25 -5.91
N ALA A 144 5.57 -2.37 -4.77
CA ALA A 144 5.97 -1.71 -3.54
C ALA A 144 7.37 -2.16 -3.09
N MET A 145 7.68 -3.47 -3.17
CA MET A 145 9.03 -3.99 -2.94
C MET A 145 10.04 -3.44 -3.96
N ALA A 146 9.67 -3.34 -5.24
CA ALA A 146 10.53 -2.76 -6.27
C ALA A 146 10.88 -1.28 -5.94
N GLN A 147 9.92 -0.50 -5.44
CA GLN A 147 10.15 0.87 -4.97
C GLN A 147 11.12 0.94 -3.78
N VAL A 148 11.01 0.01 -2.83
CA VAL A 148 11.99 -0.13 -1.74
C VAL A 148 13.37 -0.48 -2.30
N GLY A 149 13.45 -1.30 -3.36
CA GLY A 149 14.68 -1.55 -4.09
C GLY A 149 15.26 -0.28 -4.73
N GLY A 150 14.39 0.59 -5.27
CA GLY A 150 14.74 1.92 -5.74
C GLY A 150 15.38 2.78 -4.64
N LEU A 151 14.84 2.77 -3.41
CA LEU A 151 15.45 3.49 -2.28
C LEU A 151 16.89 3.03 -1.99
N VAL A 152 17.19 1.75 -2.17
CA VAL A 152 18.55 1.20 -1.98
C VAL A 152 19.51 1.69 -3.07
N MET A 153 19.02 1.80 -4.31
CA MET A 153 19.87 1.99 -5.50
C MET A 153 19.91 3.40 -6.08
N LEU A 154 18.94 4.27 -5.77
CA LEU A 154 18.81 5.61 -6.39
C LEU A 154 19.66 6.70 -5.74
N GLN A 155 20.42 6.39 -4.68
CA GLN A 155 21.27 7.39 -4.06
C GLN A 155 22.49 7.71 -4.94
N PRO A 156 22.90 8.99 -5.04
CA PRO A 156 24.12 9.37 -5.75
C PRO A 156 25.36 8.63 -5.24
N GLU A 157 25.43 8.38 -3.94
CA GLU A 157 26.54 7.66 -3.27
C GLU A 157 26.77 6.23 -3.80
N VAL A 158 25.72 5.61 -4.35
CA VAL A 158 25.78 4.26 -4.92
C VAL A 158 25.79 4.27 -6.46
N GLY A 159 25.89 5.46 -7.06
CA GLY A 159 25.85 5.67 -8.51
C GLY A 159 24.44 5.63 -9.10
N GLY A 160 23.42 5.85 -8.27
CA GLY A 160 22.02 5.87 -8.70
C GLY A 160 21.62 7.18 -9.38
N SER A 161 20.77 7.08 -10.41
CA SER A 161 20.10 8.23 -11.04
C SER A 161 18.61 7.93 -11.22
N ARG A 162 17.78 8.93 -10.93
CA ARG A 162 16.31 8.87 -11.07
C ARG A 162 15.86 8.66 -12.50
N GLU A 163 16.59 9.19 -13.45
CA GLU A 163 16.21 9.21 -14.87
C GLU A 163 16.37 7.84 -15.52
N ASN A 164 17.14 6.96 -14.90
CA ASN A 164 17.63 5.74 -15.51
C ASN A 164 17.31 4.46 -14.71
N PHE A 165 16.37 4.51 -13.77
CA PHE A 165 16.02 3.34 -12.94
C PHE A 165 14.76 2.64 -13.43
N PHE A 166 14.92 1.41 -13.91
CA PHE A 166 13.85 0.62 -14.50
C PHE A 166 13.75 -0.76 -13.86
N PHE A 167 12.51 -1.24 -13.72
CA PHE A 167 12.26 -2.61 -13.32
C PHE A 167 12.45 -3.54 -14.52
N ALA A 168 13.50 -4.35 -14.50
CA ALA A 168 13.94 -5.16 -15.66
C ALA A 168 13.39 -6.58 -15.64
N GLY A 169 13.05 -7.12 -14.48
CA GLY A 169 12.49 -8.46 -14.37
C GLY A 169 12.28 -8.92 -12.94
N ILE A 170 11.51 -10.00 -12.81
CA ILE A 170 11.25 -10.70 -11.56
C ILE A 170 11.44 -12.19 -11.76
N ASP A 171 11.92 -12.87 -10.73
CA ASP A 171 12.01 -14.33 -10.69
C ASP A 171 11.56 -14.85 -9.34
N LYS A 172 11.10 -16.11 -9.32
CA LYS A 172 10.71 -16.86 -8.11
C LYS A 172 9.70 -16.15 -7.20
N VAL A 173 8.89 -15.24 -7.75
CA VAL A 173 7.85 -14.57 -6.95
C VAL A 173 6.84 -15.59 -6.43
N ARG A 174 6.53 -15.52 -5.13
CA ARG A 174 5.54 -16.36 -4.45
C ARG A 174 4.64 -15.50 -3.59
N PHE A 175 3.33 -15.58 -3.83
CA PHE A 175 2.30 -15.00 -2.98
C PHE A 175 1.82 -16.08 -2.00
N ARG A 176 2.10 -15.91 -0.71
CA ARG A 176 1.85 -16.93 0.31
C ARG A 176 0.51 -16.74 1.00
N LYS A 177 0.10 -15.50 1.24
CA LYS A 177 -1.16 -15.14 1.92
C LYS A 177 -1.76 -13.86 1.31
N PRO A 178 -3.10 -13.73 1.30
CA PRO A 178 -3.73 -12.47 0.92
C PRO A 178 -3.40 -11.38 1.94
N VAL A 179 -3.20 -10.16 1.47
CA VAL A 179 -3.09 -8.95 2.28
C VAL A 179 -4.38 -8.17 2.14
N ILE A 180 -4.93 -7.69 3.25
CA ILE A 180 -6.24 -7.03 3.31
C ILE A 180 -6.14 -5.61 3.89
N ALA A 181 -7.20 -4.83 3.74
CA ALA A 181 -7.30 -3.52 4.39
C ALA A 181 -7.16 -3.65 5.92
N GLY A 182 -6.32 -2.82 6.52
CA GLY A 182 -5.94 -2.86 7.93
C GLY A 182 -4.55 -3.44 8.17
N ASP A 183 -3.99 -4.18 7.21
CA ASP A 183 -2.65 -4.75 7.35
C ASP A 183 -1.55 -3.69 7.24
N THR A 184 -0.46 -3.92 7.98
CA THR A 184 0.81 -3.22 7.80
C THR A 184 1.76 -4.13 7.03
N LEU A 185 1.99 -3.82 5.76
CA LEU A 185 2.92 -4.56 4.91
C LEU A 185 4.34 -4.07 5.16
N VAL A 186 5.16 -4.88 5.83
CA VAL A 186 6.57 -4.60 6.10
C VAL A 186 7.42 -5.27 5.02
N MET A 187 8.21 -4.51 4.27
CA MET A 187 8.91 -4.97 3.08
C MET A 187 10.41 -4.78 3.26
N ARG A 188 11.19 -5.86 3.11
CA ARG A 188 12.65 -5.83 3.10
C ARG A 188 13.16 -6.09 1.70
N MET A 189 14.06 -5.22 1.23
CA MET A 189 14.83 -5.43 0.00
C MET A 189 16.31 -5.47 0.33
N THR A 190 17.03 -6.44 -0.23
CA THR A 190 18.48 -6.61 -0.03
C THR A 190 19.16 -6.77 -1.39
N LEU A 191 20.18 -5.96 -1.66
CA LEU A 191 21.02 -6.09 -2.84
C LEU A 191 21.87 -7.36 -2.72
N THR A 192 21.72 -8.28 -3.67
CA THR A 192 22.48 -9.54 -3.70
C THR A 192 23.66 -9.45 -4.64
N LYS A 193 23.52 -8.71 -5.74
CA LYS A 193 24.61 -8.52 -6.71
C LYS A 193 24.47 -7.23 -7.49
N LEU A 194 25.54 -6.46 -7.58
CA LEU A 194 25.65 -5.27 -8.42
C LEU A 194 26.59 -5.51 -9.59
N GLN A 195 26.10 -5.40 -10.81
CA GLN A 195 26.87 -5.51 -12.05
C GLN A 195 27.00 -4.15 -12.71
N LYS A 196 27.87 -3.29 -12.17
CA LYS A 196 28.04 -1.89 -12.61
C LYS A 196 28.26 -1.76 -14.12
N ARG A 197 29.07 -2.64 -14.73
CA ARG A 197 29.34 -2.64 -16.18
C ARG A 197 28.08 -2.75 -17.04
N PHE A 198 27.06 -3.46 -16.57
CA PHE A 198 25.82 -3.69 -17.29
C PHE A 198 24.67 -2.83 -16.76
N GLY A 199 24.91 -2.03 -15.73
CA GLY A 199 23.85 -1.29 -15.05
C GLY A 199 22.82 -2.19 -14.37
N ILE A 200 23.15 -3.40 -13.97
CA ILE A 200 22.16 -4.36 -13.42
C ILE A 200 22.35 -4.55 -11.92
N ALA A 201 21.27 -4.40 -11.15
CA ALA A 201 21.20 -4.76 -9.74
C ALA A 201 20.23 -5.94 -9.54
N LYS A 202 20.71 -6.99 -8.88
CA LYS A 202 19.90 -8.13 -8.43
C LYS A 202 19.60 -7.97 -6.96
N MET A 203 18.35 -8.16 -6.57
CA MET A 203 17.89 -7.99 -5.21
C MET A 203 16.99 -9.16 -4.79
N GLU A 204 16.98 -9.47 -3.50
CA GLU A 204 15.98 -10.36 -2.87
C GLU A 204 15.00 -9.49 -2.09
N GLY A 205 13.71 -9.80 -2.24
CA GLY A 205 12.60 -9.11 -1.58
C GLY A 205 11.74 -10.04 -0.75
N LYS A 206 11.36 -9.61 0.46
CA LYS A 206 10.38 -10.28 1.33
C LYS A 206 9.43 -9.25 1.93
N ALA A 207 8.14 -9.55 1.87
CA ALA A 207 7.08 -8.77 2.49
C ALA A 207 6.39 -9.59 3.58
N PHE A 208 6.09 -8.93 4.70
CA PHE A 208 5.55 -9.51 5.91
C PHE A 208 4.30 -8.77 6.36
N VAL A 209 3.38 -9.50 6.98
CA VAL A 209 2.30 -8.93 7.80
C VAL A 209 2.42 -9.59 9.17
N GLY A 210 2.67 -8.78 10.21
CA GLY A 210 3.05 -9.30 11.52
C GLY A 210 4.34 -10.12 11.44
N GLY A 211 4.27 -11.39 11.84
CA GLY A 211 5.40 -12.34 11.82
C GLY A 211 5.48 -13.25 10.59
N GLU A 212 4.58 -13.08 9.61
CA GLU A 212 4.41 -14.05 8.52
C GLU A 212 4.81 -13.47 7.17
N VAL A 213 5.54 -14.25 6.35
CA VAL A 213 5.87 -13.88 4.98
C VAL A 213 4.62 -14.00 4.11
N VAL A 214 4.21 -12.90 3.48
CA VAL A 214 3.04 -12.84 2.58
C VAL A 214 3.43 -12.81 1.10
N CYS A 215 4.61 -12.26 0.78
CA CYS A 215 5.17 -12.25 -0.58
C CYS A 215 6.70 -12.30 -0.53
N GLU A 216 7.33 -12.97 -1.47
CA GLU A 216 8.79 -12.95 -1.64
C GLU A 216 9.19 -13.18 -3.10
N GLY A 217 10.42 -12.82 -3.46
CA GLY A 217 10.95 -13.06 -4.80
C GLY A 217 12.32 -12.43 -5.06
N GLU A 218 12.83 -12.62 -6.26
CA GLU A 218 14.05 -12.00 -6.77
C GLU A 218 13.70 -10.91 -7.79
N PHE A 219 14.42 -9.79 -7.72
CA PHE A 219 14.14 -8.57 -8.46
C PHE A 219 15.38 -8.18 -9.27
N LEU A 220 15.18 -7.86 -10.54
CA LEU A 220 16.21 -7.36 -11.43
C LEU A 220 15.89 -5.90 -11.76
N MET A 221 16.80 -5.01 -11.40
CA MET A 221 16.70 -3.59 -11.68
C MET A 221 17.77 -3.20 -12.69
N ALA A 222 17.40 -2.39 -13.66
CA ALA A 222 18.31 -1.75 -14.60
C ALA A 222 18.52 -0.29 -14.20
N MET A 223 19.77 0.12 -14.20
CA MET A 223 20.25 1.49 -14.02
C MET A 223 20.94 1.84 -15.33
N GLY A 224 20.29 2.64 -16.16
CA GLY A 224 20.88 3.16 -17.39
C GLY A 224 22.16 3.94 -17.09
N SER A 225 23.18 3.70 -17.90
CA SER A 225 24.31 4.62 -18.04
C SER A 225 23.88 5.77 -18.93
N GLU A 226 24.24 7.00 -18.58
CA GLU A 226 24.31 8.09 -19.56
C GLU A 226 25.26 7.73 -20.72
#